data_AF-W5JX40-F1
#
_entry.id   AF-W5JX40-F1
#
_cell.length_a   1.000
_cell.length_b   1.000
_cell.length_c   1.000
_cell.angle_alpha   90.00
_cell.angle_beta   90.00
_cell.angle_gamma   90.00
#
_symmetry.space_group_name_H-M   'P 1'
#
loop_
_entity.id
_entity.type
_entity.pdbx_description
1 polymer ?
#
loop_
_entity_poly.entity_id
_entity_poly.type
_entity_poly.pdbx_seq_one_letter_code
_entity_poly.pdbx_strand_id
1 'polypeptide(L)'
;MAGQFIGDLLYNKYGQPILIIGHHILQGRMQKIDKPLLVVEKHDLRQTTGRDEDETMLDISQVVTESQQELDSTAHSIASNRTVLDSTVAIEHKVVPKVEYLVRAVVRSKVLFKARPKPIIANVAKSV
;
A
#
# COMPACT_ATOMS: atom_id res chain seq x y z
N MET A 1 13.23 1.71 -15.44
CA MET A 1 13.92 2.01 -14.15
C MET A 1 13.83 0.86 -13.13
N ALA A 2 13.20 -0.28 -13.43
CA ALA A 2 13.41 -1.47 -12.61
C ALA A 2 14.82 -2.03 -12.87
N GLY A 3 15.55 -2.40 -11.81
CA GLY A 3 16.85 -3.06 -11.91
C GLY A 3 18.09 -2.16 -12.04
N GLN A 4 17.96 -0.83 -12.01
CA GLN A 4 19.15 0.04 -11.96
C GLN A 4 19.81 -0.07 -10.58
N PHE A 5 21.09 -0.45 -10.54
CA PHE A 5 21.86 -0.42 -9.30
C PHE A 5 22.10 1.03 -8.85
N ILE A 6 21.71 1.33 -7.60
CA ILE A 6 21.86 2.66 -6.98
C ILE A 6 22.92 2.63 -5.87
N GLY A 7 23.07 1.51 -5.17
CA GLY A 7 24.01 1.40 -4.06
C GLY A 7 23.75 0.21 -3.14
N ASP A 8 24.51 0.16 -2.05
CA ASP A 8 24.52 -0.96 -1.10
C ASP A 8 23.88 -0.58 0.24
N LEU A 9 23.06 -1.48 0.77
CA LEU A 9 22.55 -1.40 2.15
C LEU A 9 23.18 -2.52 2.98
N LEU A 10 24.02 -2.12 3.94
CA LEU A 10 24.78 -3.01 4.81
C LEU A 10 24.26 -2.89 6.25
N TYR A 11 24.42 -3.95 7.05
CA TYR A 11 24.16 -3.91 8.48
C TYR A 11 25.44 -4.21 9.24
N ASN A 12 25.74 -3.40 10.25
CA ASN A 12 26.84 -3.73 11.16
C ASN A 12 26.43 -4.82 12.16
N LYS A 13 27.40 -5.35 12.92
CA LYS A 13 27.16 -6.37 13.96
C LYS A 13 26.18 -5.95 15.07
N TYR A 14 25.89 -4.65 15.18
CA TYR A 14 24.95 -4.08 16.12
C TYR A 14 23.55 -3.84 15.49
N GLY A 15 23.33 -4.31 14.26
CA GLY A 15 22.06 -4.15 13.53
C GLY A 15 21.78 -2.74 13.02
N GLN A 16 22.78 -1.85 13.00
CA GLN A 16 22.60 -0.51 12.43
C GLN A 16 22.79 -0.56 10.90
N PRO A 17 21.82 -0.01 10.14
CA PRO A 17 21.89 0.04 8.69
C PRO A 17 22.85 1.15 8.21
N ILE A 18 23.63 0.85 7.19
CA ILE A 18 24.57 1.74 6.52
C ILE A 18 24.24 1.70 5.02
N LEU A 19 23.94 2.84 4.44
CA LEU A 19 23.62 2.97 3.02
C LEU A 19 24.77 3.68 2.30
N ILE A 20 25.28 3.05 1.25
CA ILE A 20 26.34 3.56 0.39
C ILE A 20 25.74 3.84 -0.98
N ILE A 21 25.72 5.11 -1.40
CA ILE A 21 25.20 5.51 -2.72
C ILE A 21 26.21 6.46 -3.36
N GLY A 22 26.75 6.06 -4.51
CA GLY A 22 27.86 6.77 -5.15
C GLY A 22 29.03 6.95 -4.19
N HIS A 23 29.44 8.21 -3.95
CA HIS A 23 30.53 8.58 -3.04
C HIS A 23 30.08 8.90 -1.61
N HIS A 24 28.82 8.64 -1.27
CA HIS A 24 28.25 9.00 0.01
C HIS A 24 28.00 7.78 0.89
N ILE A 25 28.25 7.95 2.19
CA ILE A 25 27.87 7.00 3.23
C ILE A 25 26.85 7.65 4.17
N LEU A 26 25.75 6.95 4.40
CA LEU A 26 24.70 7.32 5.34
C LEU A 26 24.58 6.27 6.43
N GLN A 27 24.78 6.70 7.68
CA GLN A 27 24.49 5.86 8.84
C GLN A 27 23.04 6.05 9.25
N GLY A 28 22.32 4.94 9.32
CA GLY A 28 20.90 4.90 9.65
C GLY A 28 20.63 4.17 10.95
N ARG A 29 19.34 4.04 11.24
CA ARG A 29 18.83 3.26 12.37
C ARG A 29 17.54 2.55 12.01
N MET A 30 17.26 1.43 12.67
CA MET A 30 15.94 0.82 12.68
C MET A 30 15.02 1.62 13.60
N GLN A 31 13.87 2.05 13.10
CA GLN A 31 12.87 2.78 13.86
C GLN A 31 11.50 2.11 13.73
N LYS A 32 10.88 1.75 14.86
CA LYS A 32 9.49 1.31 14.92
C LYS A 32 8.56 2.46 14.53
N ILE A 33 7.49 2.14 13.82
CA ILE A 33 6.48 3.11 13.42
C ILE A 33 5.27 2.93 14.34
N ASP A 34 4.83 4.01 14.99
CA ASP A 34 3.73 3.97 15.95
C ASP A 34 2.39 3.64 15.29
N LYS A 35 2.21 4.08 14.05
CA LYS A 35 1.07 3.75 13.18
C LYS A 35 1.55 2.90 12.00
N PRO A 36 1.42 1.56 12.07
CA PRO A 36 1.82 0.68 10.97
C PRO A 36 1.16 1.07 9.66
N LEU A 37 1.88 0.91 8.55
CA LEU A 37 1.39 1.25 7.22
C LEU A 37 0.99 -0.04 6.48
N LEU A 38 -0.15 -0.02 5.80
CA LEU A 38 -0.52 -1.05 4.85
C LEU A 38 0.07 -0.72 3.47
N VAL A 39 0.67 -1.71 2.83
CA VAL A 39 0.98 -1.65 1.40
C VAL A 39 -0.20 -2.28 0.67
N VAL A 40 -0.90 -1.49 -0.14
CA VAL A 40 -2.06 -1.95 -0.91
C VAL A 40 -1.80 -1.79 -2.40
N GLU A 41 -2.27 -2.76 -3.17
CA GLU A 41 -2.29 -2.72 -4.62
C GLU A 41 -3.73 -2.52 -5.09
N LYS A 42 -3.94 -1.52 -5.94
CA LYS A 42 -5.25 -1.24 -6.53
C LYS A 42 -5.46 -2.16 -7.73
N HIS A 43 -6.60 -2.84 -7.76
CA HIS A 43 -7.11 -3.56 -8.92
C HIS A 43 -8.37 -2.86 -9.43
N ASP A 44 -8.32 -2.37 -10.66
CA ASP A 44 -9.52 -1.93 -11.37
C ASP A 44 -10.17 -3.17 -11.99
N LEU A 45 -11.40 -3.50 -11.60
CA LEU A 45 -12.15 -4.59 -12.23
C LEU A 45 -12.78 -4.07 -13.53
N ARG A 46 -11.92 -3.77 -14.51
CA ARG A 46 -12.38 -3.49 -15.88
C ARG A 46 -12.63 -4.84 -16.54
N GLN A 47 -13.92 -5.17 -16.64
CA GLN A 47 -14.51 -6.22 -17.47
C GLN A 47 -13.50 -6.95 -18.39
N THR A 48 -13.00 -8.10 -17.93
CA THR A 48 -12.59 -9.15 -18.87
C THR A 48 -13.86 -9.87 -19.30
N THR A 49 -14.67 -9.22 -20.13
CA THR A 49 -15.75 -9.88 -20.86
C THR A 49 -15.16 -10.55 -22.10
N GLY A 50 -14.98 -11.85 -22.02
CA GLY A 50 -14.96 -12.74 -23.17
C GLY A 50 -15.58 -14.05 -22.73
N ARG A 51 -16.88 -14.23 -23.05
CA ARG A 51 -17.80 -15.30 -22.58
C ARG A 51 -18.09 -15.21 -21.06
N ASP A 52 -19.30 -15.01 -20.55
CA ASP A 52 -20.66 -15.28 -21.03
C ASP A 52 -21.59 -14.16 -20.55
N GLU A 53 -22.43 -13.67 -21.46
CA GLU A 53 -23.53 -12.74 -21.16
C GLU A 53 -24.59 -13.53 -20.38
N ASP A 54 -24.79 -13.28 -19.08
CA ASP A 54 -26.11 -13.24 -18.39
C ASP A 54 -26.10 -13.27 -16.84
N GLU A 55 -24.99 -13.49 -16.11
CA GLU A 55 -25.11 -13.90 -14.68
C GLU A 55 -24.59 -12.94 -13.58
N THR A 56 -24.22 -11.67 -13.82
CA THR A 56 -23.88 -10.77 -12.67
C THR A 56 -24.33 -9.32 -12.85
N MET A 57 -25.61 -9.11 -13.15
CA MET A 57 -26.27 -7.84 -12.85
C MET A 57 -26.73 -7.90 -11.39
N LEU A 58 -26.00 -7.26 -10.47
CA LEU A 58 -26.50 -7.07 -9.11
C LEU A 58 -27.64 -6.06 -9.16
N ASP A 59 -28.87 -6.56 -9.24
CA ASP A 59 -30.09 -5.78 -9.26
C ASP A 59 -30.29 -5.09 -7.90
N ILE A 60 -30.10 -3.77 -7.88
CA ILE A 60 -30.23 -2.93 -6.69
C ILE A 60 -31.67 -2.99 -6.11
N SER A 61 -32.63 -3.48 -6.89
CA SER A 61 -34.02 -3.67 -6.48
C SER A 61 -34.17 -4.62 -5.27
N GLN A 62 -33.26 -5.59 -5.10
CA GLN A 62 -33.36 -6.59 -4.02
C GLN A 62 -32.85 -6.06 -2.66
N VAL A 63 -31.93 -5.09 -2.68
CA VAL A 63 -31.33 -4.50 -1.48
C VAL A 63 -32.31 -3.56 -0.75
N VAL A 64 -33.24 -2.96 -1.50
CA VAL A 64 -34.24 -2.03 -0.96
C VAL A 64 -35.38 -2.77 -0.25
N THR A 65 -35.72 -4.00 -0.68
CA THR A 65 -36.79 -4.80 -0.04
C THR A 65 -36.36 -5.46 1.28
N GLU A 66 -35.08 -5.75 1.48
CA GLU A 66 -34.57 -6.32 2.75
C GLU A 66 -34.36 -5.26 3.84
N SER A 67 -34.35 -3.97 3.47
CA SER A 67 -34.11 -2.86 4.41
C SER A 67 -35.31 -2.48 5.29
N GLN A 68 -36.44 -3.21 5.22
CA GLN A 68 -37.65 -2.93 6.00
C GLN A 68 -37.92 -3.95 7.13
N GLN A 69 -37.01 -4.88 7.42
CA GLN A 69 -37.08 -5.69 8.63
C GLN A 69 -35.89 -5.43 9.54
N GLU A 70 -36.22 -4.84 10.67
CA GLU A 70 -35.36 -4.12 11.59
C GLU A 70 -34.77 -5.04 12.69
N LEU A 71 -33.58 -4.65 13.18
CA LEU A 71 -33.06 -4.79 14.56
C LEU A 71 -32.07 -5.93 14.93
N ASP A 72 -31.05 -5.47 15.68
CA ASP A 72 -30.11 -6.17 16.58
C ASP A 72 -28.91 -6.93 16.00
N SER A 73 -27.77 -6.21 15.86
CA SER A 73 -26.49 -6.52 16.54
C SER A 73 -25.36 -5.58 16.08
N THR A 74 -25.00 -4.63 16.94
CA THR A 74 -24.01 -3.55 16.78
C THR A 74 -22.54 -4.02 16.70
N ALA A 75 -22.22 -5.09 15.95
CA ALA A 75 -20.84 -5.61 15.85
C ALA A 75 -20.26 -5.66 14.42
N HIS A 76 -21.01 -5.30 13.38
CA HIS A 76 -20.54 -5.40 11.98
C HIS A 76 -20.35 -4.06 11.24
N SER A 77 -20.44 -2.92 11.94
CA SER A 77 -20.41 -1.57 11.35
C SER A 77 -19.02 -0.97 11.08
N ILE A 78 -17.96 -1.77 10.94
CA ILE A 78 -16.62 -1.24 10.59
C ILE A 78 -16.26 -1.50 9.11
N ALA A 79 -16.98 -2.38 8.40
CA ALA A 79 -16.63 -2.75 7.02
C ALA A 79 -17.36 -1.97 5.91
N SER A 80 -18.36 -1.14 6.23
CA SER A 80 -19.22 -0.51 5.21
C SER A 80 -19.24 1.00 5.27
N ASN A 81 -18.06 1.63 5.27
CA ASN A 81 -17.95 3.07 4.99
C ASN A 81 -17.99 3.34 3.48
N ARG A 82 -18.99 2.79 2.78
CA ARG A 82 -19.33 3.25 1.44
C ARG A 82 -20.22 4.47 1.62
N THR A 83 -19.61 5.65 1.56
CA THR A 83 -20.30 6.92 1.73
C THR A 83 -21.43 7.01 0.71
N VAL A 84 -22.64 7.33 1.16
CA VAL A 84 -23.86 7.55 0.35
C VAL A 84 -23.65 8.42 -0.92
N LEU A 85 -22.60 9.24 -0.93
CA LEU A 85 -22.17 10.08 -2.06
C LEU A 85 -21.69 9.28 -3.28
N ASP A 86 -21.02 8.13 -3.07
CA ASP A 86 -20.58 7.25 -4.17
C ASP A 86 -21.75 6.56 -4.86
N SER A 87 -22.85 6.36 -4.11
CA SER A 87 -24.08 5.75 -4.63
C SER A 87 -24.89 6.71 -5.49
N THR A 88 -24.91 8.01 -5.22
CA THR A 88 -25.67 8.98 -6.03
C THR A 88 -25.03 9.23 -7.40
N VAL A 89 -23.70 9.25 -7.50
CA VAL A 89 -22.97 9.41 -8.78
C VAL A 89 -23.14 8.18 -9.69
N ALA A 90 -23.25 7.00 -9.08
CA ALA A 90 -23.50 5.72 -9.73
C ALA A 90 -24.89 5.58 -10.38
N ILE A 91 -25.86 6.44 -10.02
CA ILE A 91 -27.23 6.38 -10.57
C ILE A 91 -27.28 7.06 -11.95
N GLU A 92 -26.49 8.10 -12.20
CA GLU A 92 -26.48 8.82 -13.48
C GLU A 92 -25.64 8.09 -14.55
N HIS A 93 -24.56 7.44 -14.15
CA HIS A 93 -23.76 6.58 -15.02
C HIS A 93 -23.98 5.14 -14.60
N LYS A 94 -24.71 4.38 -15.41
CA LYS A 94 -25.11 2.95 -15.27
C LYS A 94 -23.95 1.94 -15.07
N VAL A 95 -22.77 2.39 -14.67
CA VAL A 95 -21.54 1.64 -14.47
C VAL A 95 -20.87 2.15 -13.20
N VAL A 96 -20.95 1.39 -12.11
CA VAL A 96 -20.12 1.63 -10.92
C VAL A 96 -18.77 0.96 -11.18
N PRO A 97 -17.65 1.70 -11.27
CA PRO A 97 -16.35 1.07 -11.40
C PRO A 97 -16.07 0.29 -10.11
N LYS A 98 -16.07 -1.04 -10.21
CA LYS A 98 -15.70 -1.92 -9.10
C LYS A 98 -14.19 -1.84 -8.91
N VAL A 99 -13.77 -1.15 -7.85
CA VAL A 99 -12.36 -1.04 -7.43
C VAL A 99 -12.14 -1.96 -6.25
N GLU A 100 -11.12 -2.80 -6.34
CA GLU A 100 -10.70 -3.69 -5.26
C GLU A 100 -9.26 -3.34 -4.86
N TYR A 101 -8.91 -3.56 -3.59
CA TYR A 101 -7.55 -3.34 -3.09
C TYR A 101 -7.04 -4.61 -2.44
N LEU A 102 -5.88 -5.07 -2.88
CA LEU A 102 -5.19 -6.21 -2.30
C LEU A 102 -4.15 -5.74 -1.29
N VAL A 103 -4.25 -6.22 -0.05
CA VAL A 103 -3.26 -5.95 0.99
C VAL A 103 -2.02 -6.81 0.73
N ARG A 104 -0.89 -6.18 0.41
CA ARG A 104 0.38 -6.86 0.11
C ARG A 104 1.26 -7.06 1.34
N ALA A 105 1.33 -6.06 2.23
CA ALA A 105 2.20 -6.11 3.40
C ALA A 105 1.76 -5.14 4.50
N VAL A 106 2.25 -5.37 5.72
CA VAL A 106 2.14 -4.44 6.85
C VAL A 106 3.53 -4.01 7.30
N VAL A 107 3.83 -2.72 7.14
CA VAL A 107 5.12 -2.13 7.52
C VAL A 107 5.03 -1.60 8.95
N ARG A 108 5.76 -2.25 9.87
CA ARG A 108 5.81 -1.88 11.31
C ARG A 108 7.08 -1.13 11.72
N SER A 109 8.13 -1.21 10.90
CA SER A 109 9.44 -0.62 11.15
C SER A 109 10.02 -0.08 9.85
N LYS A 110 10.85 0.97 9.97
CA LYS A 110 11.60 1.54 8.85
C LYS A 110 13.07 1.65 9.15
N VAL A 111 13.88 1.50 8.11
CA VAL A 111 15.26 1.95 8.06
C VAL A 111 15.23 3.47 7.83
N LEU A 112 15.89 4.24 8.69
CA LEU A 112 15.84 5.69 8.63
C LEU A 112 17.25 6.29 8.60
N PHE A 113 17.52 7.10 7.58
CA PHE A 113 18.73 7.91 7.43
C PHE A 113 18.38 9.40 7.61
N LYS A 114 18.64 9.96 8.79
CA LYS A 114 18.36 11.39 9.10
C LYS A 114 19.58 12.29 9.02
N ALA A 115 20.77 11.72 9.17
CA ALA A 115 22.02 12.47 9.13
C ALA A 115 22.39 12.84 7.68
N ARG A 116 23.14 13.95 7.51
CA ARG A 116 23.64 14.34 6.20
C ARG A 116 24.58 13.26 5.63
N PRO A 117 24.55 13.01 4.32
CA PRO A 117 25.48 12.09 3.69
C PRO A 117 26.93 12.52 3.93
N LYS A 118 27.77 11.59 4.40
CA LYS A 118 29.20 11.85 4.61
C LYS A 118 29.96 11.40 3.37
N PRO A 119 31.04 12.10 2.97
CA PRO A 119 31.93 11.59 1.93
C PRO A 119 32.61 10.31 2.42
N ILE A 120 32.83 9.37 1.51
CA ILE A 120 33.65 8.19 1.80
C ILE A 120 35.11 8.62 1.88
N ILE A 121 35.70 8.52 3.07
CA ILE A 121 37.13 8.77 3.27
C ILE A 121 37.85 7.42 3.18
N ALA A 122 38.57 7.19 2.09
CA ALA A 122 39.44 6.03 1.97
C ALA A 122 40.84 6.38 2.51
N ASN A 123 41.28 5.74 3.60
CA ASN A 123 42.69 5.76 3.95
C ASN A 123 43.38 4.66 3.14
N VAL A 124 43.84 5.01 1.94
CA VAL A 124 44.62 4.10 1.10
C VAL A 124 46.05 4.17 1.60
N ALA A 125 46.61 3.05 2.07
CA ALA A 125 48.02 2.99 2.42
C ALA A 125 48.84 3.47 1.23
N LYS A 126 49.72 4.46 1.44
CA LYS A 126 50.66 4.85 0.39
C LYS A 126 51.52 3.63 0.09
N SER A 127 51.46 3.14 -1.15
CA SER A 127 52.48 2.22 -1.63
C SER A 127 53.80 2.96 -1.58
N VAL A 128 54.74 2.44 -0.77
CA VAL A 128 56.15 2.83 -0.81
C VAL A 128 56.77 2.22 -2.06
#